data_AF-A0A6P6RI32-F1
#
_entry.id   AF-A0A6P6RI32-F1
#
_cell.length_a   1.000
_cell.length_b   1.000
_cell.length_c   1.000
_cell.angle_alpha   90.00
_cell.angle_beta   90.00
_cell.angle_gamma   90.00
#
_symmetry.space_group_name_H-M   'P 1'
#
loop_
_entity.id
_entity.type
_entity.pdbx_description
1 polymer ?
#
loop_
_entity_poly.entity_id
_entity_poly.type
_entity_poly.pdbx_seq_one_letter_code
_entity_poly.pdbx_strand_id
1 'polypeptide(L)'
;MATLLRKIGLIRLHDRDTEDPKHHHQGSLKGTKGNQKNNNMKHCNTSNETNNILSTPEIKARRFDVSGKDKPAVKPDKPSKDAKEKPQTGGGKATSGSVMPPPAAHRQHCTQVRTRRLMKELQDIRRLGDSFITVELADDNLFDWNVKLHQVDKDSALWQDMKETNTEYILLNVTFPDNFPFSPPFMRVLTPRLENGYVLDGGAICMELLTPRGWSSAYTVEAVMRQFAASLVKGQGRICRKAGKSKKAFSRKEAEATFKSLVKTHEKYGWVSPPVSDG
;
A
#
# COMPACT_ATOMS: atom_id res chain seq x y z
N MET A 1 -25.10 27.03 9.78
CA MET A 1 -23.76 26.43 10.02
C MET A 1 -22.59 27.28 9.54
N ALA A 2 -22.65 27.92 8.35
CA ALA A 2 -21.51 28.63 7.74
C ALA A 2 -20.74 29.64 8.65
N THR A 3 -21.42 30.27 9.62
CA THR A 3 -20.81 31.25 10.53
C THR A 3 -19.73 30.68 11.46
N LEU A 4 -19.75 29.37 11.76
CA LEU A 4 -18.82 28.76 12.72
C LEU A 4 -17.40 28.55 12.13
N LEU A 5 -17.30 28.40 10.80
CA LEU A 5 -16.03 28.13 10.11
C LEU A 5 -15.14 29.37 9.94
N ARG A 6 -15.67 30.58 10.12
CA ARG A 6 -14.90 31.84 10.02
C ARG A 6 -13.98 32.10 11.22
N LYS A 7 -14.14 31.37 12.34
CA LYS A 7 -13.40 31.62 13.59
C LYS A 7 -12.22 30.69 13.85
N ILE A 8 -11.85 29.84 12.88
CA ILE A 8 -10.76 28.85 12.97
C ILE A 8 -9.68 29.07 11.89
N GLY A 9 -9.64 30.26 11.25
CA GLY A 9 -8.54 30.70 10.39
C GLY A 9 -8.29 29.93 9.08
N LEU A 10 -9.07 28.87 8.77
CA LEU A 10 -8.74 27.89 7.74
C LEU A 10 -8.93 28.35 6.28
N ILE A 11 -9.43 29.57 6.04
CA ILE A 11 -9.64 30.13 4.69
C ILE A 11 -9.26 31.61 4.69
N ARG A 12 -8.16 31.96 4.01
CA ARG A 12 -8.01 33.28 3.37
C ARG A 12 -8.51 33.18 1.95
N LEU A 13 -9.67 33.77 1.68
CA LEU A 13 -9.97 34.25 0.34
C LEU A 13 -9.12 35.50 0.11
N HIS A 14 -8.38 35.55 -1.00
CA HIS A 14 -7.95 36.83 -1.54
C HIS A 14 -9.12 37.35 -2.38
N ASP A 15 -9.53 38.59 -2.13
CA ASP A 15 -10.42 39.30 -3.05
C ASP A 15 -9.71 39.54 -4.38
N ARG A 16 -10.49 39.52 -5.47
CA ARG A 16 -9.99 39.63 -6.84
C ARG A 16 -10.59 40.85 -7.52
N ASP A 17 -10.23 42.01 -7.02
CA ASP A 17 -10.51 43.28 -7.68
C ASP A 17 -9.71 43.44 -8.98
N THR A 18 -10.22 44.31 -9.84
CA THR A 18 -9.80 44.51 -11.23
C THR A 18 -9.37 45.96 -11.42
N GLU A 19 -8.25 46.21 -12.11
CA GLU A 19 -7.94 47.47 -12.81
C GLU A 19 -6.92 47.17 -13.95
N ASP A 20 -6.89 48.04 -14.97
CA ASP A 20 -6.18 47.83 -16.27
C ASP A 20 -4.98 48.84 -16.43
N PRO A 21 -4.26 49.00 -17.59
CA PRO A 21 -2.81 49.24 -17.54
C PRO A 21 -2.31 50.57 -18.17
N LYS A 22 -1.08 51.01 -17.80
CA LYS A 22 -0.24 51.91 -18.65
C LYS A 22 1.25 52.02 -18.26
N HIS A 23 2.10 51.64 -19.22
CA HIS A 23 3.37 52.26 -19.67
C HIS A 23 4.50 52.78 -18.73
N HIS A 24 5.71 52.30 -19.08
CA HIS A 24 6.99 53.03 -19.28
C HIS A 24 8.14 53.09 -18.23
N HIS A 25 9.36 52.92 -18.79
CA HIS A 25 10.73 53.14 -18.28
C HIS A 25 11.24 52.34 -17.06
N GLN A 26 12.56 52.25 -16.78
CA GLN A 26 13.79 51.97 -17.57
C GLN A 26 15.01 52.11 -16.62
N GLY A 27 16.01 51.21 -16.71
CA GLY A 27 17.24 51.23 -15.90
C GLY A 27 17.32 50.01 -14.97
N SER A 28 18.35 49.15 -14.92
CA SER A 28 19.80 49.23 -15.21
C SER A 28 20.64 49.92 -14.13
N LEU A 29 21.31 49.13 -13.26
CA LEU A 29 22.78 49.05 -13.18
C LEU A 29 23.33 48.08 -12.08
N LYS A 30 24.46 47.45 -12.42
CA LYS A 30 25.55 46.78 -11.65
C LYS A 30 25.54 46.64 -10.10
N GLY A 31 25.96 45.44 -9.66
CA GLY A 31 27.08 45.26 -8.68
C GLY A 31 26.71 44.90 -7.23
N THR A 32 27.59 44.31 -6.38
CA THR A 32 28.97 43.79 -6.55
C THR A 32 29.26 42.67 -5.51
N LYS A 33 30.39 41.93 -5.62
CA LYS A 33 30.79 40.77 -4.78
C LYS A 33 31.25 41.09 -3.34
N GLY A 34 31.09 40.11 -2.43
CA GLY A 34 32.07 39.78 -1.36
C GLY A 34 31.63 40.01 0.10
N ASN A 35 32.29 39.45 1.13
CA ASN A 35 33.27 38.34 1.20
C ASN A 35 33.52 37.88 2.66
N GLN A 36 33.82 36.58 2.87
CA GLN A 36 34.63 35.98 3.97
C GLN A 36 34.37 36.20 5.50
N LYS A 37 34.29 35.05 6.20
CA LYS A 37 35.19 34.56 7.30
C LYS A 37 34.78 34.56 8.80
N ASN A 38 35.02 33.35 9.36
CA ASN A 38 35.74 33.00 10.60
C ASN A 38 35.11 33.08 12.01
N ASN A 39 35.24 31.93 12.70
CA ASN A 39 35.76 31.75 14.07
C ASN A 39 34.95 32.28 15.28
N ASN A 40 35.08 31.72 16.49
CA ASN A 40 35.52 30.38 16.96
C ASN A 40 35.08 30.23 18.44
N MET A 41 35.08 29.00 18.97
CA MET A 41 35.11 28.59 20.39
C MET A 41 34.89 29.64 21.50
N LYS A 42 34.02 29.30 22.45
CA LYS A 42 34.43 29.23 23.87
C LYS A 42 33.61 28.22 24.67
N HIS A 43 34.21 27.73 25.76
CA HIS A 43 33.79 26.58 26.56
C HIS A 43 33.97 26.96 28.04
N CYS A 44 32.97 26.73 28.92
CA CYS A 44 33.19 26.62 30.37
C CYS A 44 31.95 26.12 31.15
N ASN A 45 32.17 25.08 31.97
CA ASN A 45 31.66 24.75 33.31
C ASN A 45 30.23 25.21 33.75
N THR A 46 29.33 24.34 34.23
CA THR A 46 29.35 23.44 35.42
C THR A 46 29.08 24.13 36.76
N SER A 47 27.97 23.76 37.43
CA SER A 47 27.84 23.56 38.89
C SER A 47 26.46 22.98 39.28
N ASN A 48 26.37 22.40 40.50
CA ASN A 48 25.14 21.83 41.11
C ASN A 48 24.17 22.96 41.57
N GLU A 49 22.94 22.74 42.08
CA GLU A 49 22.60 22.05 43.34
C GLU A 49 21.18 21.44 43.40
N THR A 50 20.90 20.72 44.49
CA THR A 50 19.69 19.95 44.80
C THR A 50 18.82 20.62 45.87
N ASN A 51 17.50 20.41 45.87
CA ASN A 51 16.77 19.83 47.01
C ASN A 51 15.26 19.56 46.75
N ASN A 52 14.59 18.94 47.74
CA ASN A 52 13.27 18.27 47.70
C ASN A 52 12.11 19.11 48.33
N ILE A 53 10.95 18.45 48.52
CA ILE A 53 9.79 18.76 49.42
C ILE A 53 8.66 19.59 48.75
N LEU A 54 7.35 19.27 48.83
CA LEU A 54 6.59 18.06 49.24
C LEU A 54 5.08 18.23 48.84
N SER A 55 4.29 17.14 48.94
CA SER A 55 2.82 17.06 49.15
C SER A 55 1.92 16.69 47.96
N THR A 56 1.00 15.74 48.24
CA THR A 56 -0.11 15.26 47.39
C THR A 56 -1.46 15.84 47.88
N PRO A 57 -2.60 15.50 47.25
CA PRO A 57 -3.41 14.39 47.76
C PRO A 57 -4.04 13.47 46.69
N GLU A 58 -4.73 12.40 47.14
CA GLU A 58 -5.38 11.37 46.31
C GLU A 58 -6.76 11.74 45.76
N ILE A 59 -7.17 11.12 44.63
CA ILE A 59 -8.57 10.73 44.36
C ILE A 59 -8.59 9.28 43.80
N LYS A 60 -9.59 8.47 44.16
CA LYS A 60 -9.69 7.02 43.87
C LYS A 60 -10.89 6.62 42.99
N ALA A 61 -10.73 5.48 42.31
CA ALA A 61 -11.78 4.55 41.82
C ALA A 61 -12.63 5.02 40.60
N ARG A 62 -13.35 4.14 39.86
CA ARG A 62 -13.67 2.70 40.04
C ARG A 62 -13.39 1.87 38.77
N ARG A 63 -13.21 0.55 38.94
CA ARG A 63 -13.41 -0.46 37.87
C ARG A 63 -14.86 -0.95 37.87
N PHE A 64 -15.28 -1.60 36.79
CA PHE A 64 -16.45 -2.49 36.78
C PHE A 64 -16.07 -3.83 36.15
N ASP A 65 -16.34 -4.92 36.88
CA ASP A 65 -16.24 -6.30 36.45
C ASP A 65 -17.65 -6.89 36.36
N VAL A 66 -17.92 -7.71 35.34
CA VAL A 66 -19.09 -8.61 35.31
C VAL A 66 -18.69 -9.94 34.68
N SER A 67 -18.91 -11.03 35.41
CA SER A 67 -18.85 -12.40 34.92
C SER A 67 -19.96 -13.20 35.59
N GLY A 68 -20.66 -14.04 34.82
CA GLY A 68 -21.76 -14.87 35.31
C GLY A 68 -22.11 -15.97 34.30
N LYS A 69 -22.40 -17.17 34.79
CA LYS A 69 -22.90 -18.34 34.03
C LYS A 69 -24.37 -18.58 34.40
N ASP A 70 -25.13 -19.25 33.54
CA ASP A 70 -25.71 -20.58 33.88
C ASP A 70 -26.43 -21.29 32.70
N LYS A 71 -26.98 -22.51 32.93
CA LYS A 71 -27.71 -23.42 32.01
C LYS A 71 -29.01 -23.95 32.65
N PRO A 72 -30.13 -24.17 31.92
CA PRO A 72 -30.50 -25.44 31.23
C PRO A 72 -31.24 -25.23 29.86
N ALA A 73 -31.71 -26.16 29.00
CA ALA A 73 -31.93 -27.64 28.92
C ALA A 73 -33.34 -28.19 29.31
N VAL A 74 -34.03 -29.10 28.57
CA VAL A 74 -33.97 -29.54 27.14
C VAL A 74 -35.22 -30.37 26.68
N LYS A 75 -35.74 -30.18 25.43
CA LYS A 75 -36.72 -31.04 24.65
C LYS A 75 -38.14 -31.29 25.25
N PRO A 76 -39.13 -31.91 24.53
CA PRO A 76 -39.32 -32.22 23.08
C PRO A 76 -40.38 -31.26 22.41
N ASP A 77 -41.09 -31.42 21.27
CA ASP A 77 -41.69 -32.59 20.56
C ASP A 77 -42.12 -32.33 19.07
N LYS A 78 -42.88 -33.27 18.43
CA LYS A 78 -43.45 -33.27 17.05
C LYS A 78 -44.96 -33.68 17.07
N PRO A 79 -45.75 -33.80 15.95
CA PRO A 79 -45.60 -33.42 14.52
C PRO A 79 -46.75 -32.46 14.02
N SER A 80 -46.94 -32.13 12.73
CA SER A 80 -47.86 -32.86 11.79
C SER A 80 -48.03 -32.25 10.38
N LYS A 81 -48.24 -33.14 9.40
CA LYS A 81 -48.96 -33.10 8.09
C LYS A 81 -49.30 -31.81 7.29
N ASP A 82 -48.89 -31.87 6.02
CA ASP A 82 -49.67 -31.73 4.76
C ASP A 82 -50.86 -30.73 4.62
N ALA A 83 -50.72 -29.81 3.66
CA ALA A 83 -51.81 -29.27 2.83
C ALA A 83 -51.28 -28.91 1.43
N LYS A 84 -52.15 -28.90 0.40
CA LYS A 84 -51.77 -28.82 -1.03
C LYS A 84 -52.66 -27.81 -1.77
N GLU A 85 -52.10 -26.72 -2.27
CA GLU A 85 -52.78 -25.92 -3.30
C GLU A 85 -51.85 -25.14 -4.25
N LYS A 86 -52.44 -24.76 -5.39
CA LYS A 86 -51.93 -23.95 -6.50
C LYS A 86 -53.20 -23.27 -7.07
N PRO A 87 -53.17 -22.02 -7.56
CA PRO A 87 -52.34 -21.71 -8.73
C PRO A 87 -51.77 -20.27 -8.85
N GLN A 88 -51.11 -20.06 -9.99
CA GLN A 88 -51.06 -18.82 -10.79
C GLN A 88 -50.10 -17.64 -10.48
N THR A 89 -49.18 -17.47 -11.44
CA THR A 89 -48.73 -16.21 -12.07
C THR A 89 -48.19 -15.04 -11.23
N GLY A 90 -46.86 -14.89 -11.27
CA GLY A 90 -46.14 -13.62 -11.10
C GLY A 90 -44.80 -13.69 -11.84
N GLY A 91 -44.62 -12.91 -12.92
CA GLY A 91 -43.43 -12.98 -13.77
C GLY A 91 -42.28 -12.12 -13.26
N GLY A 92 -41.12 -12.72 -12.97
CA GLY A 92 -39.97 -12.00 -12.41
C GLY A 92 -38.62 -12.68 -12.69
N LYS A 93 -38.23 -12.81 -13.96
CA LYS A 93 -36.97 -13.47 -14.35
C LYS A 93 -35.77 -12.52 -14.23
N ALA A 94 -35.27 -12.33 -13.02
CA ALA A 94 -34.00 -11.64 -12.78
C ALA A 94 -32.85 -12.41 -13.47
N THR A 95 -32.25 -11.80 -14.50
CA THR A 95 -31.10 -12.38 -15.22
C THR A 95 -29.83 -12.23 -14.39
N SER A 96 -29.44 -13.29 -13.69
CA SER A 96 -28.11 -13.40 -13.10
C SER A 96 -27.04 -13.24 -14.17
N GLY A 97 -26.15 -12.26 -14.01
CA GLY A 97 -25.11 -11.90 -14.97
C GLY A 97 -23.98 -12.92 -15.02
N SER A 98 -24.24 -14.09 -15.60
CA SER A 98 -23.19 -15.05 -15.93
C SER A 98 -22.31 -14.48 -17.03
N VAL A 99 -21.06 -14.13 -16.69
CA VAL A 99 -20.06 -13.66 -17.66
C VAL A 99 -19.67 -14.85 -18.54
N MET A 100 -20.28 -14.93 -19.73
CA MET A 100 -19.92 -15.96 -20.70
C MET A 100 -18.45 -15.77 -21.14
N PRO A 101 -17.66 -16.86 -21.23
CA PRO A 101 -16.32 -16.78 -21.78
C PRO A 101 -16.37 -16.37 -23.26
N PRO A 102 -15.43 -15.55 -23.75
CA PRO A 102 -15.40 -15.13 -25.15
C PRO A 102 -15.14 -16.31 -26.10
N PRO A 103 -15.57 -16.22 -27.38
CA PRO A 103 -15.47 -17.32 -28.33
C PRO A 103 -14.03 -17.81 -28.55
N ALA A 104 -13.88 -19.10 -28.87
CA ALA A 104 -12.60 -19.82 -28.77
C ALA A 104 -11.42 -19.16 -29.51
N ALA A 105 -11.64 -18.58 -30.69
CA ALA A 105 -10.60 -17.86 -31.44
C ALA A 105 -10.04 -16.64 -30.67
N HIS A 106 -10.89 -15.91 -29.95
CA HIS A 106 -10.46 -14.79 -29.10
C HIS A 106 -9.62 -15.29 -27.92
N ARG A 107 -9.96 -16.44 -27.33
CA ARG A 107 -9.21 -17.08 -26.24
C ARG A 107 -7.83 -17.58 -26.68
N GLN A 108 -7.71 -18.09 -27.92
CA GLN A 108 -6.42 -18.43 -28.52
C GLN A 108 -5.54 -17.18 -28.71
N HIS A 109 -6.12 -16.09 -29.24
CA HIS A 109 -5.38 -14.84 -29.47
C HIS A 109 -4.87 -14.19 -28.17
N CYS A 110 -5.70 -14.05 -27.13
CA CYS A 110 -5.24 -13.44 -25.87
C CYS A 110 -4.14 -14.26 -25.18
N THR A 111 -4.24 -15.59 -25.23
CA THR A 111 -3.21 -16.51 -24.72
C THR A 111 -1.89 -16.30 -25.48
N GLN A 112 -1.94 -16.15 -26.81
CA GLN A 112 -0.73 -15.90 -27.60
C GLN A 112 -0.09 -14.54 -27.29
N VAL A 113 -0.88 -13.48 -27.09
CA VAL A 113 -0.36 -12.15 -26.69
C VAL A 113 0.30 -12.21 -25.31
N ARG A 114 -0.36 -12.82 -24.32
CA ARG A 114 0.17 -13.02 -22.96
C ARG A 114 1.50 -13.76 -22.96
N THR A 115 1.56 -14.92 -23.64
CA THR A 115 2.77 -15.75 -23.73
C THR A 115 3.91 -15.01 -24.44
N ARG A 116 3.65 -14.36 -25.59
CA ARG A 116 4.67 -13.56 -26.30
C ARG A 116 5.20 -12.42 -25.45
N ARG A 117 4.33 -11.72 -24.71
CA ARG A 117 4.74 -10.62 -23.83
C ARG A 117 5.60 -11.12 -22.67
N LEU A 118 5.20 -12.20 -22.00
CA LEU A 118 5.94 -12.74 -20.84
C LEU A 118 7.33 -13.26 -21.23
N MET A 119 7.46 -13.93 -22.38
CA MET A 119 8.77 -14.32 -22.91
C MET A 119 9.67 -13.11 -23.20
N LYS A 120 9.11 -12.01 -23.75
CA LYS A 120 9.85 -10.76 -23.97
C LYS A 120 10.31 -10.14 -22.64
N GLU A 121 9.44 -10.05 -21.64
CA GLU A 121 9.79 -9.52 -20.31
C GLU A 121 10.94 -10.33 -19.66
N LEU A 122 10.87 -11.67 -19.72
CA LEU A 122 11.97 -12.53 -19.23
C LEU A 122 13.28 -12.31 -20.02
N GLN A 123 13.21 -12.15 -21.34
CA GLN A 123 14.38 -11.90 -22.18
C GLN A 123 14.99 -10.53 -21.92
N ASP A 124 14.17 -9.49 -21.76
CA ASP A 124 14.63 -8.14 -21.46
C ASP A 124 15.29 -8.06 -20.08
N ILE A 125 14.68 -8.66 -19.05
CA ILE A 125 15.27 -8.77 -17.70
C ILE A 125 16.63 -9.48 -17.76
N ARG A 126 16.71 -10.63 -18.43
CA ARG A 126 17.97 -11.39 -18.60
C ARG A 126 19.03 -10.61 -19.39
N ARG A 127 18.64 -9.72 -20.31
CA ARG A 127 19.56 -8.89 -21.10
C ARG A 127 20.13 -7.70 -20.33
N LEU A 128 19.45 -7.21 -19.28
CA LEU A 128 19.97 -6.13 -18.43
C LEU A 128 21.25 -6.54 -17.70
N GLY A 129 21.35 -7.82 -17.28
CA GLY A 129 22.55 -8.36 -16.62
C GLY A 129 22.87 -7.75 -15.25
N ASP A 130 22.00 -6.91 -14.70
CA ASP A 130 22.18 -6.34 -13.36
C ASP A 130 21.77 -7.35 -12.26
N SER A 131 22.29 -7.14 -11.06
CA SER A 131 21.92 -7.91 -9.87
C SER A 131 20.79 -7.25 -9.07
N PHE A 132 19.89 -6.51 -9.72
CA PHE A 132 18.79 -5.81 -9.03
C PHE A 132 17.67 -6.79 -8.67
N ILE A 133 17.26 -7.63 -9.64
CA ILE A 133 16.29 -8.71 -9.48
C ILE A 133 16.78 -10.03 -10.08
N THR A 134 16.36 -11.15 -9.50
CA THR A 134 16.41 -12.48 -10.13
C THR A 134 15.00 -13.03 -10.28
N VAL A 135 14.68 -13.64 -11.42
CA VAL A 135 13.36 -14.17 -11.74
C VAL A 135 13.44 -15.68 -11.94
N GLU A 136 12.64 -16.40 -11.16
CA GLU A 136 12.46 -17.85 -11.19
C GLU A 136 10.98 -18.15 -11.51
N LEU A 137 10.69 -19.18 -12.31
CA LEU A 137 9.32 -19.61 -12.54
C LEU A 137 8.85 -20.47 -11.37
N ALA A 138 7.66 -20.22 -10.83
CA ALA A 138 7.08 -21.09 -9.80
C ALA A 138 6.52 -22.34 -10.49
N ASP A 139 7.01 -23.53 -10.11
CA ASP A 139 6.57 -24.82 -10.67
C ASP A 139 6.65 -24.85 -12.23
N ASP A 140 7.72 -24.28 -12.80
CA ASP A 140 7.95 -24.03 -14.24
C ASP A 140 6.84 -23.25 -14.99
N ASN A 141 5.93 -22.62 -14.25
CA ASN A 141 4.80 -21.88 -14.80
C ASN A 141 5.21 -20.49 -15.32
N LEU A 142 5.14 -20.29 -16.64
CA LEU A 142 5.36 -18.99 -17.28
C LEU A 142 4.41 -17.88 -16.76
N PHE A 143 3.29 -18.23 -16.11
CA PHE A 143 2.27 -17.30 -15.63
C PHE A 143 2.31 -17.00 -14.11
N ASP A 144 3.19 -17.63 -13.34
CA ASP A 144 3.37 -17.35 -11.89
C ASP A 144 4.87 -17.34 -11.56
N TRP A 145 5.44 -16.17 -11.27
CA TRP A 145 6.89 -16.00 -11.04
C TRP A 145 7.20 -15.78 -9.57
N ASN A 146 8.39 -16.23 -9.16
CA ASN A 146 9.06 -15.81 -7.93
C ASN A 146 10.17 -14.82 -8.31
N VAL A 147 10.19 -13.64 -7.68
CA VAL A 147 11.14 -12.57 -7.98
C VAL A 147 11.89 -12.19 -6.71
N LYS A 148 13.22 -12.37 -6.73
CA LYS A 148 14.13 -12.00 -5.65
C LYS A 148 14.62 -10.59 -5.89
N LEU A 149 14.22 -9.63 -5.06
CA LEU A 149 14.70 -8.25 -5.05
C LEU A 149 15.91 -8.15 -4.12
N HIS A 150 17.11 -8.00 -4.67
CA HIS A 150 18.37 -7.97 -3.92
C HIS A 150 18.81 -6.56 -3.50
N GLN A 151 18.26 -5.53 -4.15
CA GLN A 151 18.71 -4.16 -3.99
C GLN A 151 17.58 -3.21 -3.56
N VAL A 152 17.85 -2.49 -2.47
CA VAL A 152 17.10 -1.34 -1.97
C VAL A 152 18.11 -0.23 -1.67
N ASP A 153 17.63 1.00 -1.43
CA ASP A 153 18.48 2.14 -1.12
C ASP A 153 19.35 1.87 0.13
N LYS A 154 20.67 2.07 0.01
CA LYS A 154 21.65 1.75 1.05
C LYS A 154 21.54 2.64 2.29
N ASP A 155 21.05 3.86 2.10
CA ASP A 155 20.88 4.82 3.19
C ASP A 155 19.54 4.61 3.92
N SER A 156 18.70 3.68 3.46
CA SER A 156 17.41 3.36 4.07
C SER A 156 17.53 2.46 5.31
N ALA A 157 16.61 2.66 6.27
CA ALA A 157 16.45 1.76 7.40
C ALA A 157 16.12 0.31 6.98
N LEU A 158 15.53 0.10 5.79
CA LEU A 158 15.26 -1.24 5.26
C LEU A 158 16.55 -1.98 4.87
N TRP A 159 17.55 -1.28 4.35
CA TRP A 159 18.84 -1.88 4.03
C TRP A 159 19.61 -2.28 5.29
N GLN A 160 19.59 -1.43 6.32
CA GLN A 160 20.15 -1.76 7.64
C GLN A 160 19.45 -2.97 8.25
N ASP A 161 18.11 -3.02 8.19
CA ASP A 161 17.32 -4.19 8.59
C ASP A 161 17.72 -5.47 7.84
N MET A 162 17.93 -5.39 6.51
CA MET A 162 18.38 -6.53 5.71
C MET A 162 19.78 -7.01 6.13
N LYS A 163 20.70 -6.09 6.48
CA LYS A 163 22.03 -6.44 6.98
C LYS A 163 22.01 -7.06 8.38
N GLU A 164 21.29 -6.46 9.33
CA GLU A 164 21.14 -6.99 10.70
C GLU A 164 20.51 -8.39 10.73
N THR A 165 19.55 -8.66 9.84
CA THR A 165 18.82 -9.94 9.80
C THR A 165 19.43 -10.98 8.86
N ASN A 166 20.55 -10.66 8.20
CA ASN A 166 21.15 -11.44 7.11
C ASN A 166 20.11 -11.84 6.02
N THR A 167 19.23 -10.91 5.67
CA THR A 167 18.27 -11.07 4.56
C THR A 167 18.95 -10.66 3.26
N GLU A 168 19.26 -11.63 2.39
CA GLU A 168 19.89 -11.36 1.08
C GLU A 168 18.93 -10.68 0.08
N TYR A 169 17.65 -11.06 0.10
CA TYR A 169 16.64 -10.54 -0.81
C TYR A 169 15.24 -10.48 -0.20
N ILE A 170 14.41 -9.60 -0.75
CA ILE A 170 12.95 -9.62 -0.55
C ILE A 170 12.36 -10.49 -1.66
N LEU A 171 11.70 -11.58 -1.28
CA LEU A 171 11.06 -12.52 -2.19
C LEU A 171 9.62 -12.08 -2.48
N LEU A 172 9.32 -11.85 -3.75
CA LEU A 172 8.00 -11.53 -4.27
C LEU A 172 7.44 -12.69 -5.09
N ASN A 173 6.11 -12.74 -5.20
CA ASN A 173 5.39 -13.59 -6.13
C ASN A 173 4.51 -12.73 -7.05
N VAL A 174 4.55 -13.03 -8.35
CA VAL A 174 3.89 -12.27 -9.44
C VAL A 174 3.06 -13.23 -10.28
N THR A 175 1.74 -13.23 -10.09
CA THR A 175 0.81 -14.02 -10.91
C THR A 175 0.22 -13.15 -12.01
N PHE A 176 0.38 -13.54 -13.28
CA PHE A 176 -0.12 -12.79 -14.44
C PHE A 176 -1.52 -13.28 -14.84
N PRO A 177 -2.54 -12.41 -14.99
CA PRO A 177 -3.88 -12.83 -15.40
C PRO A 177 -3.95 -13.25 -16.88
N ASP A 178 -5.02 -13.98 -17.26
CA ASP A 178 -5.28 -14.41 -18.64
C ASP A 178 -5.35 -13.26 -19.66
N ASN A 179 -5.71 -12.05 -19.21
CA ASN A 179 -5.79 -10.84 -20.04
C ASN A 179 -4.52 -9.96 -19.98
N PHE A 180 -3.41 -10.43 -19.40
CA PHE A 180 -2.14 -9.69 -19.40
C PHE A 180 -1.60 -9.53 -20.84
N PRO A 181 -1.13 -8.34 -21.27
CA PRO A 181 -0.81 -7.15 -20.47
C PRO A 181 -1.93 -6.10 -20.34
N PHE A 182 -3.16 -6.37 -20.79
CA PHE A 182 -4.29 -5.43 -20.67
C PHE A 182 -4.92 -5.40 -19.27
N SER A 183 -4.37 -6.14 -18.32
CA SER A 183 -4.76 -6.13 -16.90
C SER A 183 -3.51 -6.39 -16.04
N PRO A 184 -3.40 -5.77 -14.85
CA PRO A 184 -2.19 -5.83 -14.03
C PRO A 184 -1.89 -7.24 -13.53
N PRO A 185 -0.61 -7.59 -13.31
CA PRO A 185 -0.23 -8.76 -12.53
C PRO A 185 -0.66 -8.58 -11.07
N PHE A 186 -1.04 -9.68 -10.42
CA PHE A 186 -1.19 -9.71 -8.97
C PHE A 186 0.18 -9.94 -8.33
N MET A 187 0.68 -8.95 -7.58
CA MET A 187 1.99 -8.97 -6.94
C MET A 187 1.86 -8.93 -5.42
N ARG A 188 2.65 -9.76 -4.73
CA ARG A 188 2.68 -9.86 -3.26
C ARG A 188 4.08 -10.19 -2.74
N VAL A 189 4.36 -9.81 -1.50
CA VAL A 189 5.56 -10.23 -0.76
C VAL A 189 5.35 -11.64 -0.19
N LEU A 190 6.39 -12.48 -0.26
CA LEU A 190 6.45 -13.79 0.41
C LEU A 190 7.24 -13.69 1.71
N THR A 191 8.50 -13.24 1.61
CA THR A 191 9.45 -13.13 2.72
C THR A 191 10.44 -11.97 2.46
N PRO A 192 11.04 -11.36 3.50
CA PRO A 192 10.66 -11.46 4.91
C PRO A 192 9.27 -10.84 5.18
N ARG A 193 8.76 -10.96 6.40
CA ARG A 193 7.56 -10.18 6.79
C ARG A 193 7.99 -8.72 6.97
N LEU A 194 7.43 -7.84 6.14
CA LEU A 194 7.64 -6.40 6.21
C LEU A 194 6.54 -5.73 7.03
N GLU A 195 6.89 -4.63 7.71
CA GLU A 195 5.99 -3.63 8.28
C GLU A 195 6.20 -2.31 7.50
N ASN A 196 5.16 -1.48 7.37
CA ASN A 196 5.14 -0.26 6.55
C ASN A 196 5.50 -0.53 5.05
N GLY A 197 6.12 0.43 4.35
CA GLY A 197 6.58 0.27 2.97
C GLY A 197 5.46 0.05 1.94
N TYR A 198 4.24 0.46 2.25
CA TYR A 198 3.01 0.12 1.49
C TYR A 198 2.71 -1.40 1.39
N VAL A 199 3.34 -2.24 2.22
CA VAL A 199 3.02 -3.66 2.35
C VAL A 199 1.96 -3.85 3.44
N LEU A 200 0.92 -4.63 3.12
CA LEU A 200 -0.26 -4.84 3.96
C LEU A 200 -0.42 -6.33 4.34
N ASP A 201 -1.44 -6.64 5.14
CA ASP A 201 -1.73 -8.00 5.60
C ASP A 201 -1.86 -9.03 4.45
N GLY A 202 -1.39 -10.24 4.74
CA GLY A 202 -1.15 -11.29 3.76
C GLY A 202 0.03 -11.06 2.82
N GLY A 203 0.68 -9.89 2.84
CA GLY A 203 1.76 -9.52 1.93
C GLY A 203 1.28 -8.77 0.68
N ALA A 204 0.04 -8.26 0.69
CA ALA A 204 -0.49 -7.43 -0.40
C ALA A 204 0.26 -6.09 -0.52
N ILE A 205 0.31 -5.52 -1.71
CA ILE A 205 1.08 -4.30 -2.01
C ILE A 205 0.13 -3.16 -2.41
N CYS A 206 0.31 -1.98 -1.80
CA CYS A 206 -0.53 -0.81 -2.04
C CYS A 206 0.14 0.20 -2.99
N MET A 207 -0.04 -0.03 -4.28
CA MET A 207 0.44 0.86 -5.35
C MET A 207 -0.65 1.02 -6.42
N GLU A 208 -0.95 2.25 -6.81
CA GLU A 208 -1.98 2.57 -7.82
C GLU A 208 -1.75 1.81 -9.14
N LEU A 209 -0.48 1.73 -9.58
CA LEU A 209 -0.09 1.06 -10.83
C LEU A 209 -0.45 -0.43 -10.88
N LEU A 210 -0.57 -1.12 -9.74
CA LEU A 210 -0.95 -2.53 -9.67
C LEU A 210 -2.48 -2.73 -9.71
N THR A 211 -3.26 -1.66 -9.81
CA THR A 211 -4.73 -1.70 -9.83
C THR A 211 -5.29 -1.37 -11.21
N PRO A 212 -6.53 -1.78 -11.53
CA PRO A 212 -7.13 -1.53 -12.85
C PRO A 212 -7.25 -0.06 -13.27
N ARG A 213 -7.13 0.89 -12.33
CA ARG A 213 -7.12 2.33 -12.61
C ARG A 213 -5.73 2.84 -13.05
N GLY A 214 -4.67 2.39 -12.38
CA GLY A 214 -3.31 2.90 -12.58
C GLY A 214 -2.46 2.06 -13.53
N TRP A 215 -2.88 0.83 -13.85
CA TRP A 215 -2.10 -0.06 -14.71
C TRP A 215 -2.06 0.42 -16.16
N SER A 216 -0.86 0.54 -16.72
CA SER A 216 -0.63 0.68 -18.15
C SER A 216 0.03 -0.57 -18.70
N SER A 217 -0.46 -1.07 -19.83
CA SER A 217 0.16 -2.19 -20.56
C SER A 217 1.57 -1.85 -21.07
N ALA A 218 1.97 -0.58 -21.06
CA ALA A 218 3.33 -0.15 -21.39
C ALA A 218 4.38 -0.41 -20.29
N TYR A 219 3.96 -0.65 -19.03
CA TYR A 219 4.90 -0.93 -17.94
C TYR A 219 5.59 -2.29 -18.13
N THR A 220 6.91 -2.33 -17.91
CA THR A 220 7.71 -3.56 -17.82
C THR A 220 7.66 -4.11 -16.39
N VAL A 221 7.86 -5.43 -16.24
CA VAL A 221 7.94 -6.07 -14.92
C VAL A 221 9.15 -5.55 -14.14
N GLU A 222 10.24 -5.21 -14.82
CA GLU A 222 11.43 -4.60 -14.22
C GLU A 222 11.16 -3.19 -13.67
N ALA A 223 10.48 -2.31 -14.40
CA ALA A 223 10.13 -0.99 -13.91
C ALA A 223 9.18 -1.07 -12.70
N VAL A 224 8.23 -2.00 -12.72
CA VAL A 224 7.36 -2.32 -11.57
C VAL A 224 8.18 -2.71 -10.34
N MET A 225 9.21 -3.55 -10.50
CA MET A 225 10.09 -3.98 -9.40
C MET A 225 10.94 -2.83 -8.85
N ARG A 226 11.53 -1.98 -9.72
CA ARG A 226 12.28 -0.80 -9.27
C ARG A 226 11.38 0.20 -8.55
N GLN A 227 10.18 0.45 -9.06
CA GLN A 227 9.22 1.35 -8.43
C GLN A 227 8.70 0.79 -7.10
N PHE A 228 8.53 -0.53 -6.97
CA PHE A 228 8.21 -1.18 -5.69
C PHE A 228 9.35 -1.01 -4.68
N ALA A 229 10.60 -1.26 -5.06
CA ALA A 229 11.76 -1.05 -4.20
C ALA A 229 11.87 0.40 -3.70
N ALA A 230 11.64 1.38 -4.58
CA ALA A 230 11.58 2.79 -4.19
C ALA A 230 10.39 3.10 -3.25
N SER A 231 9.23 2.44 -3.45
CA SER A 231 8.06 2.61 -2.57
C SER A 231 8.27 2.02 -1.17
N LEU A 232 9.01 0.92 -1.05
CA LEU A 232 9.42 0.35 0.24
C LEU A 232 10.23 1.35 1.05
N VAL A 233 11.21 2.00 0.43
CA VAL A 233 12.06 3.03 1.07
C VAL A 233 11.23 4.26 1.42
N LYS A 234 10.48 4.83 0.47
CA LYS A 234 9.62 6.01 0.69
C LYS A 234 8.57 5.78 1.78
N GLY A 235 8.00 4.58 1.84
CA GLY A 235 7.03 4.20 2.87
C GLY A 235 7.65 3.77 4.20
N GLN A 236 8.93 4.08 4.47
CA GLN A 236 9.67 3.72 5.69
C GLN A 236 9.53 2.22 6.06
N GLY A 237 9.63 1.33 5.07
CA GLY A 237 9.49 -0.12 5.24
C GLY A 237 10.56 -0.72 6.17
N ARG A 238 10.16 -1.67 7.03
CA ARG A 238 11.02 -2.33 8.02
C ARG A 238 10.81 -3.84 8.01
N ILE A 239 11.81 -4.61 8.43
CA ILE A 239 11.66 -6.06 8.67
C ILE A 239 11.08 -6.30 10.07
N CYS A 240 10.02 -7.10 10.13
CA CYS A 240 9.32 -7.45 11.36
C CYS A 240 10.18 -8.35 12.27
N ARG A 241 10.95 -7.76 13.18
CA ARG A 241 11.76 -8.47 14.20
C ARG A 241 10.92 -9.09 15.35
N LYS A 242 9.60 -8.91 15.38
CA LYS A 242 8.73 -9.22 16.54
C LYS A 242 8.42 -10.72 16.68
N ALA A 243 9.34 -11.46 17.27
CA ALA A 243 9.30 -12.93 17.45
C ALA A 243 8.04 -13.52 18.14
N GLY A 244 7.14 -12.71 18.71
CA GLY A 244 6.00 -13.17 19.52
C GLY A 244 4.58 -12.98 18.97
N LYS A 245 4.35 -12.17 17.92
CA LYS A 245 2.96 -11.80 17.52
C LYS A 245 2.55 -12.06 16.06
N SER A 246 3.47 -12.29 15.13
CA SER A 246 3.10 -12.75 13.78
C SER A 246 4.16 -13.66 13.15
N LYS A 247 4.28 -14.89 13.69
CA LYS A 247 5.03 -15.98 13.05
C LYS A 247 4.30 -16.58 11.83
N LYS A 248 3.11 -16.07 11.48
CA LYS A 248 2.32 -16.57 10.36
C LYS A 248 2.86 -15.94 9.06
N ALA A 249 3.41 -16.80 8.20
CA ALA A 249 3.89 -16.44 6.87
C ALA A 249 2.77 -15.79 6.03
N PHE A 250 3.17 -14.90 5.12
CA PHE A 250 2.26 -14.19 4.22
C PHE A 250 1.48 -15.16 3.33
N SER A 251 0.15 -15.17 3.45
CA SER A 251 -0.71 -16.16 2.79
C SER A 251 -1.46 -15.57 1.59
N ARG A 252 -1.45 -16.28 0.45
CA ARG A 252 -2.06 -15.82 -0.82
C ARG A 252 -3.52 -15.41 -0.65
N LYS A 253 -4.32 -16.21 0.06
CA LYS A 253 -5.75 -15.96 0.32
C LYS A 253 -5.99 -14.64 1.10
N GLU A 254 -5.09 -14.31 2.01
CA GLU A 254 -5.10 -13.09 2.83
C GLU A 254 -4.69 -11.90 1.96
N ALA A 255 -3.60 -12.00 1.20
CA ALA A 255 -3.16 -10.96 0.26
C ALA A 255 -4.25 -10.61 -0.78
N GLU A 256 -4.89 -11.62 -1.35
CA GLU A 256 -5.99 -11.43 -2.30
C GLU A 256 -7.20 -10.74 -1.66
N ALA A 257 -7.52 -11.03 -0.39
CA ALA A 257 -8.61 -10.40 0.33
C ALA A 257 -8.30 -8.92 0.65
N THR A 258 -7.08 -8.65 1.15
CA THR A 258 -6.57 -7.30 1.41
C THR A 258 -6.59 -6.45 0.13
N PHE A 259 -6.06 -6.99 -0.99
CA PHE A 259 -6.06 -6.31 -2.29
C PHE A 259 -7.48 -6.04 -2.82
N LYS A 260 -8.42 -6.99 -2.68
CA LYS A 260 -9.84 -6.80 -3.07
C LYS A 260 -10.55 -5.72 -2.21
N SER A 261 -10.10 -5.49 -0.97
CA SER A 261 -10.61 -4.40 -0.11
C SER A 261 -10.00 -3.04 -0.49
N LEU A 262 -8.68 -3.03 -0.71
CA LEU A 262 -7.89 -1.89 -1.15
C LEU A 262 -8.41 -1.29 -2.47
N VAL A 263 -8.62 -2.11 -3.51
CA VAL A 263 -9.09 -1.63 -4.82
C VAL A 263 -10.45 -0.94 -4.67
N LYS A 264 -11.40 -1.52 -3.93
CA LYS A 264 -12.71 -0.91 -3.65
C LYS A 264 -12.61 0.41 -2.88
N THR A 265 -11.64 0.50 -1.98
CA THR A 265 -11.41 1.70 -1.17
C THR A 265 -10.91 2.85 -2.05
N HIS A 266 -9.89 2.61 -2.87
CA HIS A 266 -9.36 3.62 -3.79
C HIS A 266 -10.24 3.90 -5.01
N GLU A 267 -11.09 2.96 -5.42
CA GLU A 267 -12.14 3.21 -6.40
C GLU A 267 -13.19 4.20 -5.87
N LYS A 268 -13.59 4.05 -4.60
CA LYS A 268 -14.59 4.91 -3.94
C LYS A 268 -14.07 6.27 -3.48
N TYR A 269 -12.85 6.33 -2.96
CA TYR A 269 -12.27 7.53 -2.33
C TYR A 269 -11.10 8.15 -3.11
N GLY A 270 -10.66 7.52 -4.20
CA GLY A 270 -9.51 7.96 -5.00
C GLY A 270 -8.16 7.52 -4.45
N TRP A 271 -7.11 7.89 -5.16
CA TRP A 271 -5.73 7.80 -4.71
C TRP A 271 -5.27 9.19 -4.25
N VAL A 272 -4.69 9.24 -3.05
CA VAL A 272 -4.18 10.48 -2.43
C VAL A 272 -2.74 10.20 -2.01
N SER A 273 -1.81 11.04 -2.46
CA SER A 273 -0.46 11.03 -1.91
C SER A 273 -0.48 11.63 -0.51
N PRO A 274 0.12 10.99 0.51
CA PRO A 274 0.32 11.60 1.82
C PRO A 274 1.06 12.94 1.72
N PRO A 275 0.81 13.90 2.62
CA PRO A 275 1.58 15.14 2.70
C PRO A 275 3.08 14.87 2.85
N VAL A 276 3.90 15.79 2.32
CA VAL A 276 5.38 15.66 2.35
C VAL A 276 5.96 15.82 3.77
N SER A 277 5.14 16.14 4.77
CA SER A 277 5.52 16.31 6.18
C SER A 277 5.68 15.00 6.96
N ASP A 278 5.18 13.88 6.42
CA ASP A 278 5.09 12.60 7.14
C ASP A 278 6.21 11.62 6.71
N GLY A 279 7.37 12.16 6.31
CA GLY A 279 8.51 11.44 5.70
C GLY A 279 9.80 11.49 6.51
#